data_AF-A0A3N9X7N1-F1
#
_entry.id   AF-A0A3N9X7N1-F1
#
_cell.length_a   1.000
_cell.length_b   1.000
_cell.length_c   1.000
_cell.angle_alpha   90.00
_cell.angle_beta   90.00
_cell.angle_gamma   90.00
#
_symmetry.space_group_name_H-M   'P 1'
#
loop_
_entity.id
_entity.type
_entity.pdbx_description
1 polymer ?
#
loop_
_entity_poly.entity_id
_entity_poly.type
_entity_poly.pdbx_seq_one_letter_code
_entity_poly.pdbx_strand_id
1 'polypeptide(L)'
;MNHRRALRAAVTIAAAGALAAGMTMTLTSTASAGTTLRASAAEKGRYFGAAVATNKLSTSVYTTILNREFNSVVAENEMKWDATEPQQGRFSYTGGDRLVSHAQANGMSVRGHALLWHQQEPGWAQGMSGSALRSAMINHVTQVATHFRGKIYAWDVVNEAFADGGSGGRRDSNLQRTGNDWIEAAFRAARAADPGAKLCYNDYNTDGVNAKSTGIYNMVRDFKSRGVPIDCVGFQSHLGTSLAGDYQANL
;
A
#
# COMPACT_ATOMS: atom_id res chain seq x y z
N MET A 1 84.03 29.14 -30.07
CA MET A 1 83.55 28.97 -28.68
C MET A 1 82.27 28.15 -28.72
N ASN A 2 82.24 27.02 -27.99
CA ASN A 2 81.12 26.36 -27.27
C ASN A 2 79.67 26.65 -27.72
N HIS A 3 78.69 25.75 -27.76
CA HIS A 3 78.52 24.32 -27.45
C HIS A 3 77.00 24.02 -27.64
N ARG A 4 76.65 22.73 -27.82
CA ARG A 4 75.33 22.07 -27.59
C ARG A 4 74.33 22.15 -28.76
N ARG A 5 74.04 21.02 -29.44
CA ARG A 5 73.09 19.91 -29.08
C ARG A 5 71.65 20.46 -28.97
N ALA A 6 70.61 19.96 -29.63
CA ALA A 6 70.26 18.60 -30.06
C ALA A 6 69.16 18.69 -31.16
N LEU A 7 69.20 17.88 -32.23
CA LEU A 7 68.26 16.77 -32.55
C LEU A 7 66.77 17.17 -32.44
N ARG A 8 65.86 16.96 -33.41
CA ARG A 8 65.80 16.03 -34.56
C ARG A 8 64.65 16.44 -35.48
N ALA A 9 64.91 16.27 -36.78
CA ALA A 9 64.05 15.79 -37.86
C ALA A 9 62.55 16.16 -37.94
N ALA A 10 62.25 16.79 -39.07
CA ALA A 10 60.98 16.86 -39.78
C ALA A 10 60.29 15.49 -39.97
N VAL A 11 58.98 15.52 -40.26
CA VAL A 11 58.41 15.05 -41.54
C VAL A 11 56.91 15.40 -41.56
N THR A 12 56.54 16.17 -42.58
CA THR A 12 55.18 16.42 -43.10
C THR A 12 54.57 15.16 -43.72
N ILE A 13 53.24 14.96 -43.60
CA ILE A 13 52.30 14.28 -44.54
C ILE A 13 50.92 14.37 -43.87
N ALA A 14 50.03 15.26 -44.33
CA ALA A 14 49.04 15.09 -45.41
C ALA A 14 47.88 14.14 -45.04
N ALA A 15 46.68 14.69 -45.25
CA ALA A 15 45.38 14.20 -44.82
C ALA A 15 44.87 12.98 -45.61
N ALA A 16 44.14 12.09 -44.92
CA ALA A 16 42.89 11.45 -45.36
C ALA A 16 42.46 10.42 -44.30
N GLY A 17 41.19 10.42 -43.88
CA GLY A 17 40.68 9.32 -43.05
C GLY A 17 39.30 9.53 -42.42
N ALA A 18 38.26 9.31 -43.22
CA ALA A 18 36.93 8.83 -42.86
C ALA A 18 36.07 9.62 -41.84
N LEU A 19 35.02 10.25 -42.37
CA LEU A 19 33.79 10.56 -41.64
C LEU A 19 33.16 9.26 -41.13
N ALA A 20 33.39 8.90 -39.87
CA ALA A 20 32.57 7.92 -39.17
C ALA A 20 31.27 8.61 -38.75
N ALA A 21 30.24 8.51 -39.60
CA ALA A 21 28.87 8.80 -39.19
C ALA A 21 28.49 7.76 -38.12
N GLY A 22 28.59 8.16 -36.86
CA GLY A 22 28.14 7.36 -35.73
C GLY A 22 26.63 7.18 -35.80
N MET A 23 26.17 6.11 -36.44
CA MET A 23 24.81 5.60 -36.28
C MET A 23 24.67 5.16 -34.83
N THR A 24 24.14 6.04 -33.99
CA THR A 24 23.58 5.65 -32.70
C THR A 24 22.32 4.85 -33.04
N MET A 25 22.44 3.53 -33.13
CA MET A 25 21.27 2.68 -33.06
C MET A 25 20.70 2.83 -31.65
N THR A 26 19.73 3.72 -31.50
CA THR A 26 18.78 3.61 -30.40
C THR A 26 18.07 2.29 -30.62
N LEU A 27 18.53 1.23 -29.96
CA LEU A 27 17.74 0.03 -29.72
C LEU A 27 16.52 0.52 -28.95
N THR A 28 15.46 0.87 -29.67
CA THR A 28 14.13 0.95 -29.08
C THR A 28 13.89 -0.44 -28.50
N SER A 29 13.98 -0.56 -27.18
CA SER A 29 13.54 -1.75 -26.48
C SER A 29 12.13 -2.03 -26.96
N THR A 30 11.94 -3.06 -27.77
CA THR A 30 10.62 -3.60 -28.04
C THR A 30 10.06 -3.91 -26.66
N ALA A 31 9.04 -3.16 -26.23
CA ALA A 31 8.37 -3.39 -24.97
C ALA A 31 7.92 -4.86 -24.97
N SER A 32 8.65 -5.70 -24.25
CA SER A 32 8.19 -7.05 -23.99
C SER A 32 7.01 -6.85 -23.06
N ALA A 33 5.78 -6.99 -23.56
CA ALA A 33 4.63 -7.02 -22.68
C ALA A 33 4.93 -8.08 -21.61
N GLY A 34 5.10 -7.65 -20.35
CA GLY A 34 5.51 -8.54 -19.28
C GLY A 34 4.65 -9.81 -19.33
N THR A 35 5.28 -10.98 -19.39
CA THR A 35 4.60 -12.28 -19.52
C THR A 35 3.67 -12.61 -18.33
N THR A 36 3.65 -11.75 -17.31
CA THR A 36 2.86 -11.85 -16.09
C THR A 36 2.35 -10.46 -15.68
N LEU A 37 1.29 -10.42 -14.89
CA LEU A 37 0.68 -9.17 -14.42
C LEU A 37 1.67 -8.34 -13.57
N ARG A 38 2.40 -8.99 -12.65
CA ARG A 38 3.43 -8.35 -11.83
C ARG A 38 4.56 -7.73 -12.64
N ALA A 39 5.00 -8.38 -13.73
CA ALA A 39 6.05 -7.85 -14.59
C ALA A 39 5.56 -6.60 -15.33
N SER A 40 4.35 -6.67 -15.90
CA SER A 40 3.72 -5.53 -16.57
C SER A 40 3.53 -4.32 -15.64
N ALA A 41 3.15 -4.56 -14.38
CA ALA A 41 3.06 -3.49 -13.38
C ALA A 41 4.43 -2.92 -12.99
N ALA A 42 5.43 -3.79 -12.78
CA ALA A 42 6.77 -3.40 -12.38
C ALA A 42 7.47 -2.53 -13.43
N GLU A 43 7.26 -2.78 -14.73
CA GLU A 43 7.75 -1.91 -15.82
C GLU A 43 7.25 -0.46 -15.73
N LYS A 44 6.13 -0.24 -15.01
CA LYS A 44 5.55 1.08 -14.76
C LYS A 44 5.80 1.57 -13.33
N GLY A 45 6.73 0.96 -12.60
CA GLY A 45 7.02 1.29 -11.20
C GLY A 45 5.85 1.04 -10.25
N ARG A 46 4.93 0.13 -10.61
CA ARG A 46 3.74 -0.22 -9.84
C ARG A 46 3.79 -1.68 -9.39
N TYR A 47 2.91 -2.04 -8.46
CA TYR A 47 2.66 -3.42 -8.08
C TYR A 47 1.30 -3.90 -8.63
N PHE A 48 1.18 -5.21 -8.79
CA PHE A 48 -0.10 -5.89 -9.03
C PHE A 48 -0.28 -6.93 -7.94
N GLY A 49 -1.36 -6.80 -7.16
CA GLY A 49 -1.55 -7.58 -5.95
C GLY A 49 -2.84 -8.38 -5.90
N ALA A 50 -2.92 -9.28 -4.92
CA ALA A 50 -4.09 -10.13 -4.67
C ALA A 50 -4.45 -10.19 -3.19
N ALA A 51 -5.74 -10.32 -2.91
CA ALA A 51 -6.23 -10.75 -1.60
C ALA A 51 -6.03 -12.27 -1.45
N VAL A 52 -5.52 -12.67 -0.29
CA VAL A 52 -5.12 -14.05 -0.02
C VAL A 52 -5.85 -14.57 1.20
N ALA A 53 -6.60 -15.66 1.00
CA ALA A 53 -7.03 -16.54 2.07
C ALA A 53 -5.87 -17.49 2.41
N THR A 54 -5.32 -17.38 3.61
CA THR A 54 -4.08 -18.07 4.00
C THR A 54 -4.24 -19.59 4.04
N ASN A 55 -5.46 -20.09 4.24
CA ASN A 55 -5.77 -21.51 4.16
C ASN A 55 -5.59 -22.08 2.74
N LYS A 56 -5.61 -21.25 1.68
CA LYS A 56 -5.36 -21.67 0.30
C LYS A 56 -3.88 -21.78 -0.05
N LEU A 57 -2.96 -21.35 0.82
CA LEU A 57 -1.52 -21.42 0.57
C LEU A 57 -0.96 -22.85 0.54
N SER A 58 -1.73 -23.86 0.94
CA SER A 58 -1.39 -25.28 0.73
C SER A 58 -1.90 -25.83 -0.61
N THR A 59 -2.63 -25.04 -1.40
CA THR A 59 -3.20 -25.48 -2.68
C THR A 59 -2.27 -25.11 -3.82
N SER A 60 -1.64 -26.12 -4.45
CA SER A 60 -0.61 -25.92 -5.49
C SER A 60 -1.06 -25.04 -6.65
N VAL A 61 -2.26 -25.25 -7.19
CA VAL A 61 -2.79 -24.43 -8.29
C VAL A 61 -2.93 -22.97 -7.89
N TYR A 62 -3.41 -22.72 -6.66
CA TYR A 62 -3.57 -21.38 -6.12
C TYR A 62 -2.23 -20.67 -5.96
N THR A 63 -1.26 -21.31 -5.32
CA THR A 63 0.07 -20.71 -5.09
C THR A 63 0.87 -20.56 -6.38
N THR A 64 0.70 -21.46 -7.35
CA THR A 64 1.33 -21.34 -8.67
C THR A 64 0.89 -20.05 -9.37
N ILE A 65 -0.41 -19.76 -9.38
CA ILE A 65 -0.93 -18.53 -9.98
C ILE A 65 -0.49 -17.31 -9.15
N LEU A 66 -0.64 -17.39 -7.83
CA LEU A 66 -0.28 -16.30 -6.91
C LEU A 66 1.18 -15.86 -7.11
N ASN A 67 2.11 -16.82 -7.10
CA ASN A 67 3.55 -16.55 -7.17
C ASN A 67 4.00 -16.11 -8.56
N ARG A 68 3.30 -16.53 -9.61
CA ARG A 68 3.59 -16.13 -10.99
C ARG A 68 3.12 -14.71 -11.27
N GLU A 69 1.90 -14.36 -10.85
CA GLU A 69 1.21 -13.16 -11.35
C GLU A 69 1.32 -11.94 -10.44
N PHE A 70 1.60 -12.09 -9.15
CA PHE A 70 1.48 -11.00 -8.19
C PHE A 70 2.82 -10.70 -7.49
N ASN A 71 3.03 -9.43 -7.14
CA ASN A 71 4.19 -8.94 -6.37
C ASN A 71 3.78 -8.16 -5.10
N SER A 72 2.48 -8.15 -4.77
CA SER A 72 1.98 -7.67 -3.49
C SER A 72 0.82 -8.54 -3.03
N VAL A 73 0.66 -8.71 -1.73
CA VAL A 73 -0.46 -9.46 -1.15
C VAL A 73 -1.12 -8.70 0.00
N VAL A 74 -2.37 -9.03 0.25
CA VAL A 74 -3.15 -8.56 1.41
C VAL A 74 -3.89 -9.75 2.02
N ALA A 75 -3.95 -9.83 3.34
CA ALA A 75 -4.75 -10.87 4.01
C ALA A 75 -6.23 -10.56 3.79
N GLU A 76 -7.00 -11.53 3.30
CA GLU A 76 -8.44 -11.31 3.10
C GLU A 76 -9.15 -11.11 4.44
N ASN A 77 -8.77 -11.87 5.48
CA ASN A 77 -9.37 -11.78 6.81
C ASN A 77 -8.37 -11.86 7.97
N GLU A 78 -7.21 -12.47 7.76
CA GLU A 78 -6.33 -12.92 8.83
C GLU A 78 -5.56 -11.82 9.56
N MET A 79 -5.71 -10.57 9.12
CA MET A 79 -5.17 -9.37 9.77
C MET A 79 -6.26 -8.41 10.25
N LYS A 80 -7.54 -8.81 10.23
CA LYS A 80 -8.65 -8.06 10.82
C LYS A 80 -8.65 -8.21 12.35
N TRP A 81 -9.40 -7.34 13.02
CA TRP A 81 -9.39 -7.25 14.48
C TRP A 81 -9.84 -8.57 15.15
N ASP A 82 -10.95 -9.14 14.68
CA ASP A 82 -11.45 -10.43 15.19
C ASP A 82 -10.43 -11.57 15.09
N ALA A 83 -9.67 -11.63 14.00
CA ALA A 83 -8.64 -12.63 13.76
C ALA A 83 -7.38 -12.41 14.62
N THR A 84 -7.01 -11.15 14.84
CA THR A 84 -5.74 -10.79 15.49
C THR A 84 -5.86 -10.56 17.00
N GLU A 85 -7.05 -10.26 17.52
CA GLU A 85 -7.33 -10.10 18.96
C GLU A 85 -8.71 -10.71 19.34
N PRO A 86 -8.87 -12.03 19.21
CA PRO A 86 -10.16 -12.70 19.44
C PRO A 86 -10.70 -12.54 20.86
N GLN A 87 -9.82 -12.30 21.84
CA GLN A 87 -10.17 -11.95 23.23
C GLN A 87 -9.35 -10.74 23.62
N GLN A 88 -9.93 -9.81 24.40
CA GLN A 88 -9.26 -8.57 24.77
C GLN A 88 -7.88 -8.82 25.39
N GLY A 89 -6.84 -8.22 24.80
CA GLY A 89 -5.46 -8.38 25.23
C GLY A 89 -4.79 -9.72 24.89
N ARG A 90 -5.49 -10.66 24.23
CA ARG A 90 -4.94 -11.95 23.77
C ARG A 90 -4.87 -11.97 22.25
N PHE A 91 -3.66 -11.69 21.76
CA PHE A 91 -3.40 -11.59 20.33
C PHE A 91 -3.06 -12.95 19.71
N SER A 92 -3.44 -13.12 18.45
CA SER A 92 -3.08 -14.26 17.60
C SER A 92 -2.65 -13.76 16.24
N TYR A 93 -1.38 -13.94 15.88
CA TYR A 93 -0.84 -13.47 14.61
C TYR A 93 -0.66 -14.56 13.57
N THR A 94 -1.05 -15.81 13.89
CA THR A 94 -0.76 -17.01 13.09
C THR A 94 -1.10 -16.87 11.60
N GLY A 95 -2.30 -16.36 11.28
CA GLY A 95 -2.72 -16.17 9.89
C GLY A 95 -1.92 -15.07 9.20
N GLY A 96 -1.79 -13.90 9.84
CA GLY A 96 -0.97 -12.80 9.32
C GLY A 96 0.50 -13.16 9.11
N ASP A 97 1.12 -13.85 10.07
CA ASP A 97 2.51 -14.33 9.99
C ASP A 97 2.70 -15.34 8.85
N ARG A 98 1.71 -16.21 8.61
CA ARG A 98 1.73 -17.14 7.48
C ARG A 98 1.73 -16.39 6.14
N LEU A 99 0.90 -15.36 5.99
CA LEU A 99 0.90 -14.52 4.78
C LEU A 99 2.24 -13.79 4.61
N VAL A 100 2.72 -13.13 5.67
CA VAL A 100 3.96 -12.35 5.63
C VAL A 100 5.15 -13.25 5.27
N SER A 101 5.24 -14.44 5.87
CA SER A 101 6.29 -15.40 5.55
C SER A 101 6.24 -15.85 4.09
N HIS A 102 5.04 -16.13 3.56
CA HIS A 102 4.86 -16.46 2.14
C HIS A 102 5.29 -15.31 1.23
N ALA A 103 4.88 -14.08 1.56
CA ALA A 103 5.22 -12.89 0.80
C ALA A 103 6.74 -12.66 0.74
N GLN A 104 7.41 -12.72 1.89
CA GLN A 104 8.86 -12.56 1.98
C GLN A 104 9.62 -13.63 1.20
N ALA A 105 9.20 -14.89 1.30
CA ALA A 105 9.81 -15.99 0.55
C ALA A 105 9.69 -15.85 -0.97
N ASN A 106 8.70 -15.07 -1.46
CA ASN A 106 8.43 -14.86 -2.87
C ASN A 106 8.74 -13.43 -3.35
N GLY A 107 9.39 -12.61 -2.52
CA GLY A 107 9.75 -11.22 -2.88
C GLY A 107 8.53 -10.32 -3.10
N MET A 108 7.45 -10.54 -2.36
CA MET A 108 6.21 -9.76 -2.45
C MET A 108 6.12 -8.74 -1.30
N SER A 109 5.57 -7.56 -1.57
CA SER A 109 5.15 -6.63 -0.52
C SER A 109 3.87 -7.07 0.17
N VAL A 110 3.65 -6.63 1.41
CA VAL A 110 2.42 -6.90 2.16
C VAL A 110 1.68 -5.61 2.43
N ARG A 111 0.39 -5.55 2.09
CA ARG A 111 -0.55 -4.57 2.63
C ARG A 111 -1.26 -5.21 3.83
N GLY A 112 -1.25 -4.54 4.97
CA GLY A 112 -2.00 -4.96 6.14
C GLY A 112 -3.43 -4.45 6.08
N HIS A 113 -4.41 -5.33 6.28
CA HIS A 113 -5.84 -5.02 6.14
C HIS A 113 -6.66 -5.76 7.21
N ALA A 114 -7.40 -5.08 8.08
CA ALA A 114 -7.31 -3.65 8.40
C ALA A 114 -7.24 -3.51 9.92
N LEU A 115 -6.57 -2.46 10.40
CA LEU A 115 -6.38 -2.28 11.84
C LEU A 115 -7.69 -1.95 12.54
N LEU A 116 -8.55 -1.10 11.94
CA LEU A 116 -9.84 -0.74 12.51
C LEU A 116 -10.94 -0.70 11.45
N TRP A 117 -12.00 -1.44 11.71
CA TRP A 117 -13.17 -1.53 10.86
C TRP A 117 -14.40 -1.96 11.65
N HIS A 118 -15.54 -1.32 11.40
CA HIS A 118 -16.78 -1.52 12.16
C HIS A 118 -17.49 -2.87 11.93
N GLN A 119 -17.17 -3.60 10.85
CA GLN A 119 -17.90 -4.82 10.47
C GLN A 119 -17.34 -6.09 11.11
N GLN A 120 -16.02 -6.19 11.30
CA GLN A 120 -15.35 -7.41 11.81
C GLN A 120 -14.54 -7.12 13.07
N GLU A 121 -15.19 -6.47 14.02
CA GLU A 121 -14.69 -6.35 15.38
C GLU A 121 -14.89 -7.67 16.15
N PRO A 122 -13.99 -8.06 17.07
CA PRO A 122 -14.25 -9.18 17.95
C PRO A 122 -15.45 -8.89 18.85
N GLY A 123 -16.22 -9.92 19.22
CA GLY A 123 -17.47 -9.75 19.96
C GLY A 123 -17.34 -8.96 21.28
N TRP A 124 -16.17 -9.02 21.93
CA TRP A 124 -15.90 -8.23 23.14
C TRP A 124 -15.83 -6.72 22.85
N ALA A 125 -15.31 -6.29 21.70
CA ALA A 125 -15.20 -4.89 21.31
C ALA A 125 -16.54 -4.31 20.83
N GLN A 126 -17.35 -5.13 20.14
CA GLN A 126 -18.69 -4.75 19.69
C GLN A 126 -19.59 -4.28 20.85
N GLY A 127 -19.44 -4.91 22.03
CA GLY A 127 -20.18 -4.56 23.25
C GLY A 127 -19.63 -3.37 24.04
N MET A 128 -18.48 -2.82 23.64
CA MET A 128 -17.83 -1.69 24.34
C MET A 128 -18.25 -0.34 23.75
N SER A 129 -17.98 0.73 24.52
CA SER A 129 -18.21 2.11 24.09
C SER A 129 -17.31 3.09 24.85
N GLY A 130 -17.37 4.36 24.47
CA GLY A 130 -16.72 5.46 25.19
C GLY A 130 -15.20 5.30 25.31
N SER A 131 -14.65 5.75 26.44
CA SER A 131 -13.21 5.74 26.71
C SER A 131 -12.62 4.32 26.77
N ALA A 132 -13.38 3.34 27.26
CA ALA A 132 -12.93 1.95 27.32
C ALA A 132 -12.68 1.39 25.91
N LEU A 133 -13.61 1.60 24.97
CA LEU A 133 -13.43 1.21 23.57
C LEU A 133 -12.30 2.01 22.91
N ARG A 134 -12.21 3.32 23.17
CA ARG A 134 -11.13 4.17 22.66
C ARG A 134 -9.75 3.62 23.05
N SER A 135 -9.56 3.25 24.32
CA SER A 135 -8.30 2.68 24.81
C SER A 135 -8.01 1.31 24.19
N ALA A 136 -9.03 0.44 24.08
CA ALA A 136 -8.88 -0.88 23.47
C ALA A 136 -8.48 -0.80 21.98
N MET A 137 -9.10 0.11 21.23
CA MET A 137 -8.76 0.41 19.84
C MET A 137 -7.29 0.85 19.68
N ILE A 138 -6.82 1.76 20.52
CA ILE A 138 -5.44 2.25 20.44
C ILE A 138 -4.44 1.15 20.83
N ASN A 139 -4.77 0.34 21.84
CA ASN A 139 -3.99 -0.85 22.18
C ASN A 139 -3.92 -1.83 21.00
N HIS A 140 -5.05 -2.13 20.36
CA HIS A 140 -5.11 -3.03 19.21
C HIS A 140 -4.20 -2.56 18.07
N VAL A 141 -4.39 -1.30 17.63
CA VAL A 141 -3.56 -0.67 16.58
C VAL A 141 -2.08 -0.77 16.93
N THR A 142 -1.72 -0.43 18.17
CA THR A 142 -0.32 -0.41 18.63
C THR A 142 0.28 -1.81 18.60
N GLN A 143 -0.42 -2.81 19.13
CA GLN A 143 0.08 -4.18 19.26
C GLN A 143 0.24 -4.85 17.90
N VAL A 144 -0.77 -4.75 17.02
CA VAL A 144 -0.74 -5.35 15.68
C VAL A 144 0.33 -4.67 14.82
N ALA A 145 0.37 -3.34 14.77
CA ALA A 145 1.38 -2.63 13.98
C ALA A 145 2.80 -2.87 14.51
N THR A 146 2.98 -2.99 15.84
CA THR A 146 4.29 -3.32 16.44
C THR A 146 4.74 -4.73 16.08
N HIS A 147 3.85 -5.73 16.12
CA HIS A 147 4.18 -7.12 15.77
C HIS A 147 4.68 -7.26 14.32
N PHE A 148 4.02 -6.55 13.39
CA PHE A 148 4.37 -6.57 11.98
C PHE A 148 5.34 -5.45 11.55
N ARG A 149 5.93 -4.70 12.49
CA ARG A 149 6.80 -3.56 12.20
C ARG A 149 7.89 -3.93 11.20
N GLY A 150 8.03 -3.14 10.14
CA GLY A 150 9.05 -3.33 9.11
C GLY A 150 8.78 -4.50 8.14
N LYS A 151 7.65 -5.20 8.28
CA LYS A 151 7.22 -6.27 7.36
C LYS A 151 6.06 -5.83 6.45
N ILE A 152 5.46 -4.68 6.74
CA ILE A 152 4.29 -4.14 6.04
C ILE A 152 4.69 -2.94 5.19
N TYR A 153 4.32 -2.96 3.92
CA TYR A 153 4.50 -1.84 3.01
C TYR A 153 3.50 -0.71 3.30
N ALA A 154 2.23 -1.07 3.49
CA ALA A 154 1.17 -0.13 3.81
C ALA A 154 0.09 -0.78 4.69
N TRP A 155 -0.48 -0.01 5.63
CA TRP A 155 -1.63 -0.39 6.44
C TRP A 155 -2.88 0.34 5.96
N ASP A 156 -3.99 -0.39 5.81
CA ASP A 156 -5.32 0.19 5.93
C ASP A 156 -5.59 0.40 7.42
N VAL A 157 -5.28 1.60 7.92
CA VAL A 157 -5.36 1.93 9.36
C VAL A 157 -6.81 2.03 9.79
N VAL A 158 -7.62 2.70 8.97
CA VAL A 158 -9.07 2.83 9.18
C VAL A 158 -9.76 2.46 7.88
N ASN A 159 -10.73 1.55 7.98
CA ASN A 159 -11.56 1.11 6.87
C ASN A 159 -13.01 1.59 7.05
N GLU A 160 -13.58 2.20 6.01
CA GLU A 160 -15.03 2.46 5.85
C GLU A 160 -15.67 3.33 6.94
N ALA A 161 -15.02 4.42 7.34
CA ALA A 161 -15.53 5.31 8.37
C ALA A 161 -16.63 6.27 7.88
N PHE A 162 -16.83 6.42 6.57
CA PHE A 162 -17.83 7.32 6.00
C PHE A 162 -19.10 6.56 5.60
N ALA A 163 -20.25 7.22 5.78
CA ALA A 163 -21.56 6.67 5.42
C ALA A 163 -21.76 6.71 3.90
N ASP A 164 -22.57 5.78 3.40
CA ASP A 164 -23.11 5.89 2.05
C ASP A 164 -24.21 6.97 1.99
N GLY A 165 -24.52 7.42 0.77
CA GLY A 165 -25.55 8.43 0.52
C GLY A 165 -25.00 9.86 0.41
N GLY A 166 -25.90 10.84 0.57
CA GLY A 166 -25.63 12.23 0.21
C GLY A 166 -25.02 13.11 1.30
N SER A 167 -24.81 12.60 2.52
CA SER A 167 -24.38 13.45 3.65
C SER A 167 -22.90 13.81 3.62
N GLY A 168 -22.05 12.96 3.03
CA GLY A 168 -20.59 13.05 3.15
C GLY A 168 -20.09 12.92 4.59
N GLY A 169 -20.95 12.44 5.50
CA GLY A 169 -20.67 12.32 6.92
C GLY A 169 -20.05 10.99 7.31
N ARG A 170 -19.61 10.93 8.57
CA ARG A 170 -19.17 9.68 9.20
C ARG A 170 -20.36 8.73 9.33
N ARG A 171 -20.12 7.42 9.21
CA ARG A 171 -21.16 6.45 9.57
C ARG A 171 -21.31 6.38 11.08
N ASP A 172 -22.50 6.03 11.54
CA ASP A 172 -22.69 5.67 12.93
C ASP A 172 -22.08 4.28 13.19
N SER A 173 -21.21 4.23 14.20
CA SER A 173 -20.57 3.01 14.71
C SER A 173 -20.19 3.23 16.17
N ASN A 174 -19.96 2.15 16.93
CA ASN A 174 -19.38 2.24 18.27
C ASN A 174 -18.04 3.00 18.25
N LEU A 175 -17.19 2.77 17.23
CA LEU A 175 -15.94 3.49 17.00
C LEU A 175 -16.15 5.00 16.86
N GLN A 176 -17.07 5.43 15.99
CA GLN A 176 -17.38 6.85 15.77
C GLN A 176 -17.96 7.50 17.03
N ARG A 177 -18.77 6.77 17.81
CA ARG A 177 -19.32 7.22 19.10
C ARG A 177 -18.26 7.38 20.20
N THR A 178 -17.02 6.92 20.00
CA THR A 178 -15.91 7.26 20.91
C THR A 178 -15.37 8.68 20.73
N GLY A 179 -15.84 9.43 19.72
CA GLY A 179 -15.41 10.79 19.40
C GLY A 179 -14.92 10.93 17.97
N ASN A 180 -15.18 12.06 17.31
CA ASN A 180 -14.91 12.25 15.88
C ASN A 180 -13.42 12.18 15.50
N ASP A 181 -12.55 12.38 16.49
CA ASP A 181 -11.08 12.32 16.41
C ASP A 181 -10.53 10.88 16.43
N TRP A 182 -11.36 9.83 16.55
CA TRP A 182 -10.91 8.43 16.65
C TRP A 182 -10.03 8.00 15.47
N ILE A 183 -10.34 8.49 14.27
CA ILE A 183 -9.55 8.23 13.06
C ILE A 183 -8.14 8.81 13.23
N GLU A 184 -8.03 10.09 13.61
CA GLU A 184 -6.73 10.72 13.84
C GLU A 184 -5.92 9.99 14.93
N ALA A 185 -6.57 9.62 16.03
CA ALA A 185 -5.93 8.88 17.11
C ALA A 185 -5.35 7.53 16.62
N ALA A 186 -6.08 6.81 15.76
CA ALA A 186 -5.61 5.58 15.15
C ALA A 186 -4.39 5.79 14.25
N PHE A 187 -4.41 6.81 13.38
CA PHE A 187 -3.25 7.14 12.53
C PHE A 187 -2.01 7.50 13.34
N ARG A 188 -2.16 8.30 14.40
CA ARG A 188 -1.05 8.67 15.28
C ARG A 188 -0.48 7.45 16.01
N ALA A 189 -1.34 6.56 16.51
CA ALA A 189 -0.90 5.31 17.14
C ALA A 189 -0.17 4.39 16.16
N ALA A 190 -0.72 4.20 14.95
CA ALA A 190 -0.10 3.40 13.90
C ALA A 190 1.28 3.96 13.50
N ARG A 191 1.41 5.28 13.35
CA ARG A 191 2.71 5.91 13.04
C ARG A 191 3.74 5.71 14.15
N ALA A 192 3.33 5.83 15.41
CA ALA A 192 4.23 5.58 16.54
C ALA A 192 4.67 4.11 16.60
N ALA A 193 3.77 3.19 16.26
CA ALA A 193 4.00 1.76 16.29
C ALA A 193 4.80 1.24 15.08
N ASP A 194 4.67 1.83 13.89
CA ASP A 194 5.52 1.54 12.73
C ASP A 194 5.78 2.80 11.90
N PRO A 195 6.92 3.49 12.14
CA PRO A 195 7.30 4.66 11.36
C PRO A 195 7.62 4.37 9.89
N GLY A 196 7.89 3.11 9.52
CA GLY A 196 8.31 2.72 8.17
C GLY A 196 7.16 2.37 7.23
N ALA A 197 6.00 1.95 7.76
CA ALA A 197 4.83 1.63 6.95
C ALA A 197 4.12 2.89 6.42
N LYS A 198 3.56 2.79 5.21
CA LYS A 198 2.60 3.79 4.71
C LYS A 198 1.26 3.62 5.40
N LEU A 199 0.63 4.72 5.81
CA LEU A 199 -0.65 4.70 6.52
C LEU A 199 -1.77 5.19 5.62
N CYS A 200 -2.69 4.29 5.29
CA CYS A 200 -3.80 4.55 4.39
C CYS A 200 -5.14 4.62 5.11
N TYR A 201 -6.01 5.51 4.63
CA TYR A 201 -7.46 5.41 4.83
C TYR A 201 -8.07 4.63 3.67
N ASN A 202 -8.95 3.64 3.91
CA ASN A 202 -9.52 2.79 2.85
C ASN A 202 -11.06 2.82 2.87
N ASP A 203 -11.71 2.88 1.71
CA ASP A 203 -13.18 2.89 1.61
C ASP A 203 -13.68 2.48 0.21
N TYR A 204 -14.97 2.17 0.11
CA TYR A 204 -15.70 1.84 -1.13
C TYR A 204 -16.66 2.95 -1.54
N ASN A 205 -17.20 2.89 -2.77
CA ASN A 205 -18.07 3.91 -3.35
C ASN A 205 -17.42 5.30 -3.43
N THR A 206 -16.10 5.33 -3.58
CA THR A 206 -15.28 6.54 -3.58
C THR A 206 -14.57 6.77 -4.91
N ASP A 207 -14.72 5.83 -5.83
CA ASP A 207 -14.12 5.77 -7.16
C ASP A 207 -14.56 6.93 -8.09
N GLY A 208 -15.64 7.62 -7.73
CA GLY A 208 -16.14 8.81 -8.40
C GLY A 208 -16.37 9.98 -7.45
N VAL A 209 -16.48 11.19 -7.99
CA VAL A 209 -16.78 12.40 -7.21
C VAL A 209 -18.24 12.37 -6.74
N ASN A 210 -18.44 12.27 -5.43
CA ASN A 210 -19.73 12.25 -4.76
C ASN A 210 -19.60 12.80 -3.34
N ALA A 211 -20.70 12.80 -2.58
CA ALA A 211 -20.70 13.33 -1.21
C ALA A 211 -19.73 12.58 -0.29
N LYS A 212 -19.64 11.24 -0.40
CA LYS A 212 -18.75 10.39 0.40
C LYS A 212 -17.28 10.65 0.06
N SER A 213 -16.89 10.61 -1.21
CA SER A 213 -15.51 10.93 -1.63
C SER A 213 -15.12 12.37 -1.29
N THR A 214 -16.05 13.33 -1.37
CA THR A 214 -15.83 14.71 -0.90
C THR A 214 -15.59 14.79 0.61
N GLY A 215 -16.36 14.05 1.41
CA GLY A 215 -16.15 13.95 2.86
C GLY A 215 -14.77 13.40 3.22
N ILE A 216 -14.36 12.33 2.54
CA ILE A 216 -13.02 11.73 2.70
C ILE A 216 -11.93 12.69 2.26
N TYR A 217 -12.07 13.32 1.09
CA TYR A 217 -11.14 14.35 0.60
C TYR A 217 -10.94 15.47 1.62
N ASN A 218 -12.02 15.98 2.19
CA ASN A 218 -11.97 17.03 3.20
C ASN A 218 -11.24 16.58 4.47
N MET A 219 -11.47 15.34 4.93
CA MET A 219 -10.74 14.77 6.07
C MET A 219 -9.25 14.65 5.77
N VAL A 220 -8.88 14.11 4.60
CA VAL A 220 -7.47 13.96 4.22
C VAL A 220 -6.80 15.34 4.13
N ARG A 221 -7.46 16.32 3.51
CA ARG A 221 -6.95 17.70 3.43
C ARG A 221 -6.70 18.32 4.81
N ASP A 222 -7.64 18.16 5.75
CA ASP A 222 -7.49 18.59 7.14
C ASP A 222 -6.33 17.86 7.85
N PHE A 223 -6.22 16.54 7.66
CA PHE A 223 -5.15 15.75 8.24
C PHE A 223 -3.77 16.21 7.73
N LYS A 224 -3.64 16.48 6.43
CA LYS A 224 -2.40 17.01 5.86
C LYS A 224 -2.09 18.41 6.41
N SER A 225 -3.09 19.29 6.57
CA SER A 225 -2.86 20.66 7.07
C SER A 225 -2.42 20.70 8.54
N ARG A 226 -2.88 19.75 9.37
CA ARG A 226 -2.54 19.65 10.80
C ARG A 226 -1.41 18.66 11.12
N GLY A 227 -0.78 18.06 10.11
CA GLY A 227 0.32 17.11 10.30
C GLY A 227 -0.11 15.77 10.94
N VAL A 228 -1.34 15.33 10.69
CA VAL A 228 -1.77 13.96 11.01
C VAL A 228 -1.08 12.99 10.03
N PRO A 229 -0.50 11.86 10.49
CA PRO A 229 0.34 11.01 9.66
C PRO A 229 -0.50 10.12 8.72
N ILE A 230 -0.95 10.67 7.61
CA ILE A 230 -1.61 9.95 6.52
C ILE A 230 -0.81 10.06 5.23
N ASP A 231 -0.58 8.92 4.58
CA ASP A 231 0.29 8.80 3.40
C ASP A 231 -0.47 8.40 2.14
N CYS A 232 -1.64 7.76 2.28
CA CYS A 232 -2.39 7.20 1.15
C CYS A 232 -3.90 7.16 1.42
N VAL A 233 -4.64 7.05 0.32
CA VAL A 233 -6.06 6.70 0.30
C VAL A 233 -6.20 5.45 -0.56
N GLY A 234 -6.86 4.42 -0.03
CA GLY A 234 -7.24 3.21 -0.73
C GLY A 234 -8.66 3.34 -1.26
N PHE A 235 -8.82 3.09 -2.56
CA PHE A 235 -10.10 2.96 -3.23
C PHE A 235 -10.33 1.46 -3.40
N GLN A 236 -11.36 0.91 -2.75
CA GLN A 236 -11.61 -0.54 -2.78
C GLN A 236 -12.00 -1.03 -4.18
N SER A 237 -12.68 -0.19 -4.95
CA SER A 237 -13.07 -0.47 -6.34
C SER A 237 -13.83 -1.79 -6.50
N HIS A 238 -14.79 -2.03 -5.59
CA HIS A 238 -15.82 -3.07 -5.75
C HIS A 238 -16.86 -2.61 -6.77
N LEU A 239 -16.44 -2.60 -8.04
CA LEU A 239 -17.22 -2.10 -9.16
C LEU A 239 -18.09 -3.21 -9.75
N GLY A 240 -19.21 -2.82 -10.35
CA GLY A 240 -20.04 -3.73 -11.14
C GLY A 240 -19.39 -4.09 -12.48
N THR A 241 -20.17 -4.65 -13.39
CA THR A 241 -19.71 -4.98 -14.75
C THR A 241 -19.53 -3.78 -15.67
N SER A 242 -19.83 -2.57 -15.19
CA SER A 242 -19.62 -1.31 -15.90
C SER A 242 -18.77 -0.36 -15.06
N LEU A 243 -17.89 0.37 -15.72
CA LEU A 243 -17.05 1.40 -15.13
C LEU A 243 -17.61 2.76 -15.53
N ALA A 244 -17.64 3.71 -14.59
CA ALA A 244 -17.93 5.08 -14.93
C ALA A 244 -16.81 5.63 -15.84
N GLY A 245 -17.17 6.40 -16.86
CA GLY A 245 -16.22 6.87 -17.88
C GLY A 245 -15.16 7.84 -17.32
N ASP A 246 -15.38 8.38 -16.13
CA ASP A 246 -14.50 9.29 -15.40
C ASP A 246 -13.59 8.58 -14.38
N TYR A 247 -13.69 7.25 -14.22
CA TYR A 247 -12.93 6.50 -13.22
C TYR A 247 -11.42 6.79 -13.25
N GLN A 248 -10.82 6.75 -14.45
CA GLN A 248 -9.38 7.04 -14.60
C GLN A 248 -9.03 8.49 -14.27
N ALA A 249 -9.94 9.44 -14.51
CA ALA A 249 -9.72 10.86 -14.19
C ALA A 249 -9.86 11.16 -12.69
N ASN A 250 -10.52 10.28 -11.94
CA ASN A 250 -10.77 10.43 -10.51
C ASN A 250 -9.67 9.82 -9.61
N LEU A 251 -8.72 9.07 -10.18
CA LEU A 251 -7.55 8.46 -9.52
C LEU A 251 -6.31 9.36 -9.58
#